data_AF-A0A6J6TXF1-F1
#
_entry.id   AF-A0A6J6TXF1-F1
#
_cell.length_a   1.000
_cell.length_b   1.000
_cell.length_c   1.000
_cell.angle_alpha   90.00
_cell.angle_beta   90.00
_cell.angle_gamma   90.00
#
_symmetry.space_group_name_H-M   'P 1'
#
loop_
_entity.id
_entity.type
_entity.pdbx_description
1 polymer ?
#
loop_
_entity_poly.entity_id
_entity_poly.type
_entity_poly.pdbx_seq_one_letter_code
_entity_poly.pdbx_strand_id
1 'polypeptide(L)'
;MNYGLQRKFPVFLSTKNTILKAYDGRFKDIFEEIFQAEFKTAFDAAGIWYEHRLIDDMVAMSLRMEGGYVWACKNYDGDVQSDTVAQGYGSLGLMTSVLMTPDGKIVESEAAHGTVTRHYREHQKGNATSTNPIASIFAWTRGLAHRAKLDNNAELAAFCDTLERICIETVEQGKMTKDLAILISRDAPWQTTQDFLASIDENLKKAMA
;
A
#
# COMPACT_ATOMS: atom_id res chain seq x y z
N MET A 1 3.56 -14.17 6.85
CA MET A 1 4.40 -14.07 8.07
C MET A 1 5.76 -13.45 7.81
N ASN A 2 6.50 -13.85 6.77
CA ASN A 2 7.75 -13.19 6.34
C ASN A 2 7.65 -11.64 6.30
N TYR A 3 6.60 -11.11 5.68
CA TYR A 3 6.40 -9.66 5.62
C TYR A 3 6.21 -9.03 7.01
N GLY A 4 5.48 -9.70 7.91
CA GLY A 4 5.34 -9.28 9.31
C GLY A 4 6.68 -9.22 10.05
N LEU A 5 7.53 -10.26 9.90
CA LEU A 5 8.89 -10.24 10.45
C LEU A 5 9.73 -9.10 9.88
N GLN A 6 9.73 -8.92 8.56
CA GLN A 6 10.51 -7.89 7.89
C GLN A 6 10.12 -6.49 8.39
N ARG A 7 8.81 -6.24 8.58
CA ARG A 7 8.29 -4.97 9.10
C ARG A 7 8.33 -4.87 10.63
N LYS A 8 8.64 -5.97 11.32
CA LYS A 8 8.50 -6.14 12.77
C LYS A 8 7.08 -5.80 13.27
N PHE A 9 6.07 -6.24 12.53
CA PHE A 9 4.66 -5.99 12.81
C PHE A 9 3.94 -7.29 13.18
N PRO A 10 3.02 -7.28 14.17
CA PRO A 10 2.14 -8.42 14.44
C PRO A 10 1.28 -8.74 13.21
N VAL A 11 0.88 -10.01 13.07
CA VAL A 11 0.12 -10.51 11.92
C VAL A 11 -1.25 -11.02 12.37
N PHE A 12 -2.30 -10.48 11.78
CA PHE A 12 -3.67 -10.96 11.99
C PHE A 12 -4.17 -11.69 10.75
N LEU A 13 -4.69 -12.91 10.90
CA LEU A 13 -5.47 -13.59 9.86
C LEU A 13 -6.95 -13.47 10.19
N SER A 14 -7.76 -13.00 9.25
CA SER A 14 -9.22 -12.98 9.40
C SER A 14 -9.91 -14.05 8.56
N THR A 15 -10.85 -14.80 9.15
CA THR A 15 -11.72 -15.73 8.41
C THR A 15 -13.15 -15.75 8.97
N LYS A 16 -14.05 -16.54 8.38
CA LYS A 16 -15.38 -16.84 8.94
C LYS A 16 -15.53 -18.34 9.26
N ASN A 17 -14.53 -18.94 9.88
CA ASN A 17 -14.45 -20.39 10.14
C ASN A 17 -15.54 -20.93 11.09
N THR A 18 -16.20 -20.09 11.90
CA THR A 18 -17.35 -20.54 12.70
C THR A 18 -18.52 -21.00 11.83
N ILE A 19 -18.66 -20.40 10.64
CA ILE A 19 -19.66 -20.71 9.61
C ILE A 19 -19.06 -21.68 8.58
N LEU A 20 -17.97 -21.31 7.93
CA LEU A 20 -17.28 -22.12 6.93
C LEU A 20 -16.24 -23.04 7.58
N LYS A 21 -16.72 -23.98 8.41
CA LYS A 21 -15.88 -24.81 9.29
C LYS A 21 -14.74 -25.54 8.58
N ALA A 22 -15.00 -26.12 7.42
CA ALA A 22 -13.97 -26.84 6.66
C ALA A 22 -13.10 -25.87 5.82
N TYR A 23 -13.73 -25.01 5.03
CA TYR A 23 -13.02 -24.16 4.07
C TYR A 23 -12.18 -23.08 4.77
N ASP A 24 -12.80 -22.25 5.61
CA ASP A 24 -12.09 -21.21 6.35
C ASP A 24 -11.33 -21.76 7.55
N GLY A 25 -11.76 -22.92 8.08
CA GLY A 25 -10.97 -23.68 9.04
C GLY A 25 -9.62 -24.08 8.47
N ARG A 26 -9.57 -24.50 7.20
CA ARG A 26 -8.30 -24.88 6.56
C ARG A 26 -7.31 -23.72 6.48
N PHE A 27 -7.77 -22.48 6.22
CA PHE A 27 -6.90 -21.31 6.27
C PHE A 27 -6.31 -21.09 7.67
N LYS A 28 -7.16 -21.17 8.70
CA LYS A 28 -6.73 -21.04 10.10
C LYS A 28 -5.69 -22.11 10.45
N ASP A 29 -5.99 -23.38 10.14
CA ASP A 29 -5.14 -24.51 10.52
C ASP A 29 -3.79 -24.44 9.79
N ILE A 30 -3.76 -24.12 8.49
CA ILE A 30 -2.51 -23.96 7.72
C ILE A 30 -1.65 -22.85 8.32
N PHE A 31 -2.24 -21.69 8.63
CA PHE A 31 -1.47 -20.58 9.19
C PHE A 31 -0.91 -20.94 10.57
N GLU A 32 -1.69 -21.61 11.43
CA GLU A 32 -1.21 -22.05 12.73
C GLU A 32 -0.08 -23.08 12.60
N GLU A 33 -0.24 -24.09 11.75
CA GLU A 33 0.78 -25.11 11.47
C GLU A 33 2.11 -24.48 11.03
N ILE A 34 2.07 -23.57 10.05
CA ILE A 34 3.25 -22.87 9.55
C ILE A 34 3.83 -21.93 10.62
N PHE A 35 2.99 -21.23 11.37
CA PHE A 35 3.45 -20.33 12.42
C PHE A 35 4.29 -21.08 13.46
N GLN A 36 3.75 -22.19 13.97
CA GLN A 36 4.43 -23.01 14.98
C GLN A 36 5.70 -23.67 14.43
N ALA A 37 5.66 -24.17 13.19
CA ALA A 37 6.78 -24.89 12.59
C ALA A 37 7.95 -23.96 12.20
N GLU A 38 7.66 -22.76 11.70
CA GLU A 38 8.68 -21.94 11.00
C GLU A 38 8.89 -20.56 11.61
N PHE A 39 7.88 -19.97 12.26
CA PHE A 39 7.90 -18.54 12.58
C PHE A 39 7.88 -18.21 14.08
N LYS A 40 7.40 -19.11 14.94
CA LYS A 40 7.19 -18.84 16.38
C LYS A 40 8.43 -18.26 17.06
N THR A 41 9.57 -18.93 16.93
CA THR A 41 10.83 -18.50 17.54
C THR A 41 11.27 -17.11 17.05
N ALA A 42 11.13 -16.83 15.76
CA ALA A 42 11.52 -15.55 15.18
C ALA A 42 10.57 -14.41 15.59
N PHE A 43 9.27 -14.69 15.66
CA PHE A 43 8.26 -13.74 16.14
C PHE A 43 8.48 -13.40 17.61
N ASP A 44 8.73 -14.41 18.46
CA ASP A 44 9.03 -14.22 19.88
C ASP A 44 10.29 -13.38 20.07
N ALA A 45 11.36 -13.67 19.33
CA ALA A 45 12.60 -12.90 19.37
C ALA A 45 12.41 -11.43 18.90
N ALA A 46 11.46 -11.19 18.00
CA ALA A 46 11.10 -9.85 17.53
C ALA A 46 10.05 -9.15 18.41
N GLY A 47 9.49 -9.82 19.43
CA GLY A 47 8.47 -9.27 20.31
C GLY A 47 7.12 -9.03 19.63
N ILE A 48 6.81 -9.78 18.57
CA ILE A 48 5.56 -9.68 17.80
C ILE A 48 4.82 -11.02 17.81
N TRP A 49 3.54 -11.02 17.44
CA TRP A 49 2.69 -12.21 17.51
C TRP A 49 1.89 -12.42 16.23
N TYR A 50 1.36 -13.65 16.11
CA TYR A 50 0.35 -14.02 15.12
C TYR A 50 -0.96 -14.30 15.85
N GLU A 51 -2.08 -13.87 15.28
CA GLU A 51 -3.41 -14.16 15.81
C GLU A 51 -4.44 -14.39 14.70
N HIS A 52 -5.27 -15.41 14.87
CA HIS A 52 -6.47 -15.61 14.05
C HIS A 52 -7.67 -14.90 14.68
N ARG A 53 -8.46 -14.19 13.88
CA ARG A 53 -9.72 -13.56 14.28
C ARG A 53 -10.85 -13.87 13.30
N LEU A 54 -12.08 -13.74 13.78
CA LEU A 54 -13.23 -13.68 12.88
C LEU A 54 -13.25 -12.34 12.14
N ILE A 55 -13.59 -12.35 10.86
CA ILE A 55 -13.54 -11.16 10.00
C ILE A 55 -14.36 -9.99 10.53
N ASP A 56 -15.52 -10.25 11.11
CA ASP A 56 -16.40 -9.24 11.72
C ASP A 56 -15.78 -8.57 12.95
N ASP A 57 -15.05 -9.32 13.78
CA ASP A 57 -14.30 -8.74 14.89
C ASP A 57 -13.05 -8.00 14.41
N MET A 58 -12.35 -8.55 13.40
CA MET A 58 -11.16 -7.93 12.82
C MET A 58 -11.45 -6.56 12.19
N VAL A 59 -12.54 -6.42 11.43
CA VAL A 59 -12.94 -5.12 10.84
C VAL A 59 -13.35 -4.12 11.94
N ALA A 60 -13.97 -4.57 13.03
CA ALA A 60 -14.31 -3.69 14.14
C ALA A 60 -13.06 -3.27 14.94
N MET A 61 -12.06 -4.15 15.02
CA MET A 61 -10.77 -3.87 15.64
C MET A 61 -9.94 -2.90 14.79
N SER A 62 -9.90 -3.08 13.47
CA SER A 62 -9.11 -2.24 12.55
C SER A 62 -9.51 -0.76 12.62
N LEU A 63 -10.80 -0.48 12.82
CA LEU A 63 -11.32 0.89 12.98
C LEU A 63 -10.93 1.56 14.31
N ARG A 64 -10.48 0.80 15.31
CA ARG A 64 -10.15 1.29 16.66
C ARG A 64 -8.66 1.32 16.95
N MET A 65 -7.87 0.55 16.22
CA MET A 65 -6.41 0.49 16.40
C MET A 65 -5.72 1.65 15.68
N GLU A 66 -4.51 1.98 16.13
CA GLU A 66 -3.67 3.04 15.55
C GLU A 66 -2.85 2.56 14.32
N GLY A 67 -3.17 1.40 13.76
CA GLY A 67 -2.37 0.75 12.72
C GLY A 67 -1.21 -0.08 13.27
N GLY A 68 -0.14 -0.25 12.49
CA GLY A 68 1.07 -0.96 12.94
C GLY A 68 0.99 -2.49 12.95
N TYR A 69 0.16 -3.08 12.09
CA TYR A 69 0.02 -4.53 11.95
C TYR A 69 -0.10 -4.95 10.49
N VAL A 70 0.14 -6.23 10.20
CA VAL A 70 -0.15 -6.85 8.91
C VAL A 70 -1.46 -7.60 9.00
N TRP A 71 -2.40 -7.30 8.10
CA TRP A 71 -3.65 -8.01 7.99
C TRP A 71 -3.61 -8.99 6.81
N ALA A 72 -3.51 -10.28 7.10
CA ALA A 72 -3.67 -11.34 6.13
C ALA A 72 -5.17 -11.54 5.85
N CYS A 73 -5.61 -11.10 4.69
CA CYS A 73 -6.96 -11.30 4.19
C CYS A 73 -7.03 -12.46 3.18
N LYS A 74 -8.18 -13.12 3.10
CA LYS A 74 -8.52 -13.94 1.92
C LYS A 74 -8.73 -13.01 0.72
N ASN A 75 -8.70 -13.57 -0.49
CA ASN A 75 -8.75 -12.82 -1.74
C ASN A 75 -9.83 -11.72 -1.75
N TYR A 76 -11.10 -12.08 -1.58
CA TYR A 76 -12.21 -11.12 -1.58
C TYR A 76 -12.15 -10.10 -0.42
N ASP A 77 -11.82 -10.57 0.79
CA ASP A 77 -11.70 -9.67 1.94
C ASP A 77 -10.56 -8.66 1.73
N GLY A 78 -9.46 -9.09 1.10
CA GLY A 78 -8.29 -8.24 0.81
C GLY A 78 -8.61 -7.16 -0.21
N ASP A 79 -9.28 -7.53 -1.29
CA ASP A 79 -9.77 -6.61 -2.32
C ASP A 79 -10.62 -5.49 -1.69
N VAL A 80 -11.72 -5.85 -1.01
CA VAL A 80 -12.65 -4.87 -0.43
C VAL A 80 -12.04 -4.06 0.72
N GLN A 81 -11.28 -4.70 1.61
CA GLN A 81 -10.72 -4.00 2.78
C GLN A 81 -9.54 -3.12 2.39
N SER A 82 -8.81 -3.43 1.31
CA SER A 82 -7.71 -2.57 0.84
C SER A 82 -8.21 -1.18 0.46
N ASP A 83 -9.35 -1.09 -0.25
CA ASP A 83 -10.01 0.17 -0.60
C ASP A 83 -10.49 0.93 0.64
N THR A 84 -11.04 0.21 1.62
CA THR A 84 -11.52 0.80 2.88
C THR A 84 -10.36 1.41 3.67
N VAL A 85 -9.23 0.69 3.76
CA VAL A 85 -8.01 1.18 4.41
C VAL A 85 -7.44 2.36 3.63
N ALA A 86 -7.30 2.28 2.31
CA ALA A 86 -6.75 3.36 1.49
C ALA A 86 -7.58 4.65 1.63
N GLN A 87 -8.90 4.53 1.62
CA GLN A 87 -9.79 5.67 1.81
C GLN A 87 -9.72 6.21 3.25
N GLY A 88 -9.56 5.35 4.26
CA GLY A 88 -9.37 5.74 5.66
C GLY A 88 -8.06 6.50 5.91
N TYR A 89 -7.01 6.19 5.14
CA TYR A 89 -5.73 6.93 5.11
C TYR A 89 -5.75 8.14 4.15
N GLY A 90 -6.91 8.47 3.57
CA GLY A 90 -7.15 9.71 2.84
C GLY A 90 -7.61 9.50 1.40
N SER A 91 -6.84 8.75 0.60
CA SER A 91 -7.13 8.57 -0.83
C SER A 91 -6.60 7.23 -1.33
N LEU A 92 -7.35 6.60 -2.26
CA LEU A 92 -6.88 5.43 -3.01
C LEU A 92 -5.57 5.73 -3.79
N GLY A 93 -5.32 7.00 -4.12
CA GLY A 93 -4.08 7.45 -4.76
C GLY A 93 -2.83 7.37 -3.86
N LEU A 94 -2.99 7.07 -2.57
CA LEU A 94 -1.91 6.96 -1.59
C LEU A 94 -1.63 5.51 -1.15
N MET A 95 -2.12 4.52 -1.90
CA MET A 95 -1.92 3.10 -1.62
C MET A 95 -0.97 2.46 -2.65
N THR A 96 -0.08 1.60 -2.16
CA THR A 96 0.80 0.76 -3.00
C THR A 96 0.27 -0.67 -3.06
N SER A 97 0.35 -1.32 -4.23
CA SER A 97 0.07 -2.76 -4.38
C SER A 97 1.30 -3.48 -4.92
N VAL A 98 1.69 -4.56 -4.24
CA VAL A 98 2.82 -5.42 -4.64
C VAL A 98 2.45 -6.88 -4.41
N LEU A 99 2.31 -7.64 -5.50
CA LEU A 99 2.19 -9.08 -5.47
C LEU A 99 3.57 -9.72 -5.33
N MET A 100 3.73 -10.67 -4.42
CA MET A 100 5.03 -11.29 -4.12
C MET A 100 4.91 -12.81 -4.05
N THR A 101 5.89 -13.53 -4.62
CA THR A 101 5.98 -14.99 -4.47
C THR A 101 6.39 -15.39 -3.04
N PRO A 102 6.08 -16.62 -2.58
CA PRO A 102 6.43 -17.05 -1.22
C PRO A 102 7.92 -16.97 -0.87
N ASP A 103 8.80 -17.15 -1.86
CA ASP A 103 10.26 -17.03 -1.71
C ASP A 103 10.77 -15.58 -1.78
N GLY A 104 9.89 -14.61 -2.04
CA GLY A 104 10.20 -13.19 -2.13
C GLY A 104 11.11 -12.79 -3.30
N LYS A 105 11.37 -13.69 -4.26
CA LYS A 105 12.28 -13.41 -5.38
C LYS A 105 11.60 -12.67 -6.51
N ILE A 106 10.32 -12.94 -6.73
CA ILE A 106 9.54 -12.35 -7.81
C ILE A 106 8.50 -11.43 -7.18
N VAL A 107 8.43 -10.21 -7.72
CA VAL A 107 7.39 -9.24 -7.39
C VAL A 107 6.75 -8.72 -8.66
N GLU A 108 5.46 -8.44 -8.58
CA GLU A 108 4.70 -7.62 -9.51
C GLU A 108 4.22 -6.40 -8.72
N SER A 109 4.32 -5.23 -9.32
CA SER A 109 4.13 -3.94 -8.65
C SER A 109 3.19 -3.09 -9.49
N GLU A 110 2.08 -2.67 -8.89
CA GLU A 110 1.00 -1.98 -9.57
C GLU A 110 0.46 -0.81 -8.74
N ALA A 111 -0.28 0.08 -9.39
CA ALA A 111 -1.07 1.08 -8.68
C ALA A 111 -2.32 0.39 -8.12
N ALA A 112 -2.64 0.65 -6.85
CA ALA A 112 -3.79 0.01 -6.20
C ALA A 112 -5.15 0.50 -6.73
N HIS A 113 -5.20 1.62 -7.47
CA HIS A 113 -6.44 2.18 -7.99
C HIS A 113 -6.70 1.77 -9.45
N GLY A 114 -7.98 1.77 -9.84
CA GLY A 114 -8.38 1.57 -11.25
C GLY A 114 -7.99 2.73 -12.19
N THR A 115 -8.44 2.66 -13.44
CA THR A 115 -8.02 3.57 -14.53
C THR A 115 -8.67 4.97 -14.51
N VAL A 116 -9.42 5.32 -13.46
CA VAL A 116 -10.05 6.63 -13.27
C VAL A 116 -10.89 7.10 -14.49
N THR A 117 -11.74 6.21 -15.01
CA THR A 117 -12.54 6.42 -16.24
C THR A 117 -13.25 7.78 -16.31
N ARG A 118 -13.76 8.29 -15.20
CA ARG A 118 -14.40 9.61 -15.13
C ARG A 118 -13.45 10.74 -15.56
N HIS A 119 -12.21 10.74 -15.07
CA HIS A 119 -11.22 11.76 -15.44
C HIS A 119 -10.79 11.57 -16.89
N TYR A 120 -10.68 10.33 -17.36
CA TYR A 120 -10.36 10.05 -18.76
C TYR A 120 -11.42 10.65 -19.72
N ARG A 121 -12.70 10.59 -19.39
CA ARG A 121 -13.78 11.22 -20.20
C ARG A 121 -13.67 12.73 -20.27
N GLU A 122 -13.23 13.40 -19.20
CA GLU A 122 -12.97 14.84 -19.22
C GLU A 122 -11.73 15.19 -20.03
N HIS A 123 -10.67 14.40 -19.89
CA HIS A 123 -9.47 14.52 -20.71
C HIS A 123 -9.78 14.38 -22.22
N GLN A 124 -10.63 13.44 -22.61
CA GLN A 124 -11.06 13.26 -24.01
C GLN A 124 -11.80 14.47 -24.59
N LYS A 125 -12.40 15.31 -23.74
CA LYS A 125 -13.06 16.57 -24.15
C LYS A 125 -12.07 17.76 -24.20
N GLY A 126 -10.81 17.56 -23.83
CA GLY A 126 -9.81 18.63 -23.69
C GLY A 126 -9.91 19.38 -22.35
N ASN A 127 -10.72 18.90 -21.39
CA ASN A 127 -10.84 19.53 -20.09
C ASN A 127 -9.65 19.15 -19.19
N ALA A 128 -9.21 20.10 -18.36
CA ALA A 128 -8.21 19.83 -17.33
C ALA A 128 -8.74 18.81 -16.31
N THR A 129 -7.87 17.91 -15.88
CA THR A 129 -8.16 16.91 -14.83
C THR A 129 -7.25 17.13 -13.63
N SER A 130 -7.57 16.48 -12.51
CA SER A 130 -6.71 16.42 -11.33
C SER A 130 -6.67 14.99 -10.81
N THR A 131 -6.01 14.11 -11.56
CA THR A 131 -5.78 12.71 -11.21
C THR A 131 -4.48 12.61 -10.42
N ASN A 132 -4.52 11.90 -9.29
CA ASN A 132 -3.35 11.67 -8.45
C ASN A 132 -2.41 10.61 -9.06
N PRO A 133 -1.16 10.95 -9.43
CA PRO A 133 -0.20 10.01 -10.01
C PRO A 133 0.65 9.27 -8.97
N ILE A 134 0.53 9.55 -7.66
CA ILE A 134 1.47 9.05 -6.63
C ILE A 134 1.51 7.52 -6.62
N ALA A 135 0.37 6.84 -6.52
CA ALA A 135 0.34 5.37 -6.59
C ALA A 135 0.96 4.80 -7.87
N SER A 136 0.79 5.49 -9.01
CA SER A 136 1.41 5.09 -10.29
C SER A 136 2.93 5.27 -10.28
N ILE A 137 3.43 6.34 -9.67
CA ILE A 137 4.87 6.58 -9.47
C ILE A 137 5.44 5.51 -8.52
N PHE A 138 4.73 5.21 -7.43
CA PHE A 138 5.16 4.22 -6.45
C PHE A 138 5.16 2.80 -7.03
N ALA A 139 4.26 2.49 -7.97
CA ALA A 139 4.32 1.22 -8.70
C ALA A 139 5.67 1.05 -9.44
N TRP A 140 6.17 2.13 -10.07
CA TRP A 140 7.49 2.14 -10.70
C TRP A 140 8.62 2.01 -9.67
N THR A 141 8.64 2.85 -8.64
CA THR A 141 9.73 2.85 -7.65
C THR A 141 9.80 1.55 -6.87
N ARG A 142 8.67 0.93 -6.53
CA ARG A 142 8.64 -0.37 -5.84
C ARG A 142 9.20 -1.50 -6.71
N GLY A 143 8.86 -1.51 -8.00
CA GLY A 143 9.44 -2.47 -8.96
C GLY A 143 10.95 -2.26 -9.15
N LEU A 144 11.39 -1.02 -9.32
CA LEU A 144 12.80 -0.66 -9.47
C LEU A 144 13.61 -0.91 -8.19
N ALA A 145 13.05 -0.65 -7.01
CA ALA A 145 13.70 -0.94 -5.73
C ALA A 145 13.90 -2.45 -5.52
N HIS A 146 12.94 -3.28 -5.95
CA HIS A 146 13.16 -4.73 -5.96
C HIS A 146 14.24 -5.16 -6.96
N ARG A 147 14.26 -4.57 -8.16
CA ARG A 147 15.32 -4.80 -9.15
C ARG A 147 16.69 -4.42 -8.59
N ALA A 148 16.78 -3.27 -7.92
CA ALA A 148 17.98 -2.77 -7.26
C ALA A 148 18.50 -3.76 -6.22
N LYS A 149 17.61 -4.33 -5.39
CA LYS A 149 17.96 -5.37 -4.43
C LYS A 149 18.52 -6.63 -5.11
N LEU A 150 17.88 -7.09 -6.19
CA LEU A 150 18.33 -8.28 -6.92
C LEU A 150 19.68 -8.09 -7.61
N ASP A 151 19.97 -6.88 -8.09
CA ASP A 151 21.23 -6.54 -8.77
C ASP A 151 22.32 -6.00 -7.84
N ASN A 152 22.04 -5.86 -6.54
CA ASN A 152 22.90 -5.14 -5.60
C ASN A 152 23.28 -3.73 -6.09
N ASN A 153 22.31 -3.00 -6.66
CA ASN A 153 22.49 -1.68 -7.26
C ASN A 153 22.04 -0.57 -6.29
N ALA A 154 22.98 -0.03 -5.52
CA ALA A 154 22.72 1.02 -4.54
C ALA A 154 22.24 2.35 -5.16
N GLU A 155 22.72 2.69 -6.36
CA GLU A 155 22.32 3.93 -7.05
C GLU A 155 20.84 3.89 -7.45
N LEU A 156 20.37 2.75 -7.97
CA LEU A 156 18.97 2.56 -8.31
C LEU A 156 18.08 2.58 -7.06
N ALA A 157 18.53 2.01 -5.94
CA ALA A 157 17.81 2.07 -4.67
C ALA A 157 17.68 3.53 -4.19
N ALA A 158 18.78 4.29 -4.18
CA ALA A 158 18.79 5.69 -3.78
C ALA A 158 17.89 6.58 -4.67
N PHE A 159 17.84 6.30 -5.97
CA PHE A 159 16.92 6.97 -6.89
C PHE A 159 15.45 6.71 -6.51
N CYS A 160 15.09 5.46 -6.21
CA CYS A 160 13.72 5.10 -5.82
C CYS A 160 13.32 5.78 -4.52
N ASP A 161 14.18 5.74 -3.50
CA ASP A 161 13.94 6.39 -2.22
C ASP A 161 13.81 7.91 -2.37
N THR A 162 14.62 8.52 -3.24
CA THR A 162 14.54 9.95 -3.55
C THR A 162 13.21 10.30 -4.23
N LEU A 163 12.79 9.53 -5.23
CA LEU A 163 11.53 9.82 -5.94
C LEU A 163 10.31 9.64 -5.03
N GLU A 164 10.27 8.60 -4.20
CA GLU A 164 9.19 8.43 -3.20
C GLU A 164 9.14 9.60 -2.22
N ARG A 165 10.30 10.00 -1.68
CA ARG A 165 10.41 11.15 -0.77
C ARG A 165 9.95 12.43 -1.43
N ILE A 166 10.32 12.69 -2.69
CA ILE A 166 9.92 13.90 -3.41
C ILE A 166 8.40 13.96 -3.63
N CYS A 167 7.73 12.82 -3.89
CA CYS A 167 6.27 12.81 -3.98
C CYS A 167 5.62 13.24 -2.66
N ILE A 168 6.13 12.75 -1.53
CA ILE A 168 5.64 13.08 -0.19
C ILE A 168 5.91 14.56 0.12
N GLU A 169 7.16 15.01 0.00
CA GLU A 169 7.56 16.40 0.28
C GLU A 169 6.80 17.40 -0.59
N THR A 170 6.51 17.06 -1.86
CA THR A 170 5.73 17.94 -2.75
C THR A 170 4.32 18.16 -2.21
N VAL A 171 3.66 17.10 -1.72
CA VAL A 171 2.35 17.21 -1.05
C VAL A 171 2.45 18.00 0.25
N GLU A 172 3.45 17.73 1.08
CA GLU A 172 3.66 18.42 2.36
C GLU A 172 3.97 19.93 2.18
N GLN A 173 4.54 20.32 1.04
CA GLN A 173 4.73 21.71 0.63
C GLN A 173 3.44 22.39 0.14
N GLY A 174 2.30 21.70 0.17
CA GLY A 174 1.00 22.22 -0.23
C GLY A 174 0.67 22.08 -1.71
N LYS A 175 1.54 21.44 -2.51
CA LYS A 175 1.28 21.15 -3.92
C LYS A 175 0.67 19.76 -4.04
N MET A 176 -0.61 19.67 -4.35
CA MET A 176 -1.31 18.38 -4.38
C MET A 176 -2.49 18.37 -5.34
N THR A 177 -2.97 17.17 -5.66
CA THR A 177 -4.17 16.97 -6.46
C THR A 177 -5.45 17.13 -5.63
N LYS A 178 -6.56 17.37 -6.32
CA LYS A 178 -7.88 17.68 -5.77
C LYS A 178 -8.40 16.65 -4.75
N ASP A 179 -8.08 15.38 -4.93
CA ASP A 179 -8.45 14.29 -4.00
C ASP A 179 -7.80 14.45 -2.63
N LEU A 180 -6.59 15.02 -2.56
CA LEU A 180 -5.90 15.30 -1.29
C LEU A 180 -6.35 16.64 -0.70
N ALA A 181 -6.50 17.67 -1.55
CA ALA A 181 -6.89 19.00 -1.10
C ALA A 181 -8.26 19.00 -0.39
N ILE A 182 -9.24 18.24 -0.91
CA ILE A 182 -10.59 18.17 -0.32
C ILE A 182 -10.60 17.57 1.10
N LEU A 183 -9.57 16.80 1.48
CA LEU A 183 -9.42 16.25 2.83
C LEU A 183 -8.96 17.31 3.84
N ILE A 184 -8.30 18.38 3.36
CA ILE A 184 -7.83 19.49 4.19
C ILE A 184 -8.97 20.46 4.45
N SER A 185 -9.57 21.00 3.37
CA SER A 185 -10.73 21.87 3.44
C SER A 185 -11.38 22.01 2.07
N ARG A 186 -12.61 22.55 2.03
CA ARG A 186 -13.35 22.80 0.78
C ARG A 186 -12.60 23.72 -0.20
N ASP A 187 -11.85 24.68 0.33
CA ASP A 187 -11.21 25.75 -0.44
C ASP A 187 -9.69 25.58 -0.55
N ALA A 188 -9.15 24.43 -0.11
CA ALA A 188 -7.73 24.13 -0.23
C ALA A 188 -7.31 24.15 -1.72
N PRO A 189 -6.18 24.82 -2.05
CA PRO A 189 -5.70 24.86 -3.42
C PRO A 189 -5.27 23.47 -3.89
N TRP A 190 -5.43 23.21 -5.18
CA TRP A 190 -5.01 21.98 -5.82
C TRP A 190 -4.49 22.27 -7.22
N GLN A 191 -3.72 21.32 -7.75
CA GLN A 191 -3.07 21.39 -9.06
C GLN A 191 -3.73 20.46 -10.06
N THR A 192 -3.72 20.84 -11.34
CA THR A 192 -4.10 19.91 -12.41
C THR A 192 -3.12 18.74 -12.46
N THR A 193 -3.52 17.64 -13.12
CA THR A 193 -2.68 16.45 -13.31
C THR A 193 -1.30 16.82 -13.87
N GLN A 194 -1.25 17.74 -14.85
CA GLN A 194 0.01 18.15 -15.48
C GLN A 194 0.84 19.07 -14.59
N ASP A 195 0.21 20.00 -13.88
CA ASP A 195 0.93 20.91 -12.96
C ASP A 195 1.56 20.15 -11.78
N PHE A 196 0.87 19.13 -11.28
CA PHE A 196 1.39 18.31 -10.19
C PHE A 196 2.56 17.42 -10.65
N LEU A 197 2.46 16.78 -11.82
CA LEU A 197 3.58 16.06 -12.43
C LEU A 197 4.78 16.96 -12.68
N ALA A 198 4.55 18.19 -13.18
CA ALA A 198 5.61 19.18 -13.36
C ALA A 198 6.26 19.59 -12.04
N SER A 199 5.47 19.72 -10.97
CA SER A 199 5.99 20.03 -9.63
C SER A 199 6.88 18.91 -9.06
N ILE A 200 6.49 17.65 -9.28
CA ILE A 200 7.31 16.48 -8.91
C ILE A 200 8.61 16.46 -9.73
N ASP A 201 8.54 16.67 -11.05
CA ASP A 201 9.71 16.70 -11.94
C ASP A 201 10.70 17.82 -11.56
N GLU A 202 10.21 19.02 -11.28
CA GLU A 202 11.03 20.15 -10.82
C GLU A 202 11.75 19.81 -9.51
N ASN A 203 11.03 19.24 -8.54
CA ASN A 203 11.59 18.88 -7.25
C ASN A 203 12.59 17.71 -7.36
N LEU A 204 12.32 16.73 -8.21
CA LEU A 204 13.25 15.62 -8.47
C LEU A 204 14.54 16.11 -9.10
N LYS A 205 14.46 16.97 -10.12
CA LYS A 205 15.65 17.57 -10.78
C LYS A 205 16.53 18.32 -9.79
N LYS A 206 15.94 19.06 -8.84
CA LYS A 206 16.68 19.74 -7.77
C LYS A 206 17.35 18.77 -6.81
N ALA A 207 16.69 17.67 -6.47
CA ALA A 207 17.23 16.67 -5.54
C ALA A 207 18.32 15.78 -6.16
N MET A 208 18.37 15.68 -7.49
CA MET A 208 19.36 14.89 -8.24
C MET A 208 20.53 15.70 -8.81
N ALA A 209 20.53 17.02 -8.66
CA ALA A 209 21.59 17.93 -9.11
C ALA A 209 22.79 17.92 -8.14
#